data_AF-X0WI44-F1
#
_entry.id   AF-X0WI44-F1
#
_cell.length_a   1.000
_cell.length_b   1.000
_cell.length_c   1.000
_cell.angle_alpha   90.00
_cell.angle_beta   90.00
_cell.angle_gamma   90.00
#
_symmetry.space_group_name_H-M   'P 1'
#
loop_
_entity.id
_entity.type
_entity.pdbx_description
1 polymer ?
#
loop_
_entity_poly.entity_id
_entity_poly.type
_entity_poly.pdbx_seq_one_letter_code
_entity_poly.pdbx_strand_id
1 'polypeptide(L)'
;RLTLMARDNVVIQPLTDGQRGPAFNLTVAEVRIWTVQADLVIRTTAIELLRGDLNGITINLGQARGIGALRVTPSGEYEVSAYATSSP
;
A
#
# COMPACT_ATOMS: atom_id res chain seq x y z
N ARG A 1 2.72 -2.12 -13.22
CA ARG A 1 3.61 -1.25 -12.42
C ARG A 1 2.76 -0.42 -11.48
N LEU A 2 2.98 -0.58 -10.18
CA LEU A 2 2.32 0.19 -9.12
C LEU A 2 3.29 1.28 -8.64
N THR A 3 2.80 2.51 -8.48
CA THR A 3 3.54 3.63 -7.90
C THR A 3 2.75 4.18 -6.72
N LEU A 4 3.38 4.40 -5.56
CA LEU A 4 2.70 4.88 -4.34
C LEU A 4 3.27 6.21 -3.83
N MET A 5 2.39 7.05 -3.27
CA MET A 5 2.71 8.28 -2.57
C MET A 5 2.01 8.33 -1.20
N ALA A 6 2.77 8.65 -0.15
CA ALA A 6 2.26 8.79 1.22
C ALA A 6 2.17 10.25 1.66
N ARG A 7 1.25 10.53 2.59
CA ARG A 7 1.10 11.84 3.24
C ARG A 7 2.07 12.06 4.41
N ASP A 8 2.38 10.97 5.12
CA ASP A 8 3.23 10.92 6.30
C ASP A 8 4.25 9.77 6.16
N ASN A 9 5.11 9.59 7.17
CA ASN A 9 6.02 8.44 7.24
C ASN A 9 5.24 7.16 7.54
N VAL A 10 5.12 6.28 6.55
CA VAL A 10 4.42 5.02 6.66
C VAL A 10 5.41 3.86 6.63
N VAL A 11 5.35 2.96 7.60
CA VAL A 11 6.08 1.68 7.53
C VAL A 11 5.30 0.73 6.63
N ILE A 12 5.95 0.23 5.59
CA ILE A 12 5.38 -0.67 4.60
C ILE A 12 6.13 -2.00 4.62
N GLN A 13 5.39 -3.12 4.69
CA GLN A 13 5.89 -4.47 4.47
C GLN A 13 5.13 -5.11 3.28
N PRO A 14 5.80 -5.31 2.13
CA PRO A 14 5.20 -6.01 1.01
C PRO A 14 5.14 -7.52 1.26
N LEU A 15 4.09 -8.15 0.76
CA LEU A 15 3.90 -9.60 0.69
C LEU A 15 3.65 -9.99 -0.75
N THR A 16 4.49 -10.86 -1.29
CA THR A 16 4.31 -11.44 -2.63
C THR A 16 4.17 -12.94 -2.46
N ASP A 17 3.08 -13.52 -2.97
CA ASP A 17 2.80 -14.96 -2.86
C ASP A 17 2.95 -15.51 -1.42
N GLY A 18 2.47 -14.72 -0.45
CA GLY A 18 2.53 -15.05 0.98
C GLY A 18 3.90 -14.86 1.64
N GLN A 19 4.95 -14.55 0.88
CA GLN A 19 6.30 -14.30 1.41
C GLN A 19 6.48 -12.84 1.82
N ARG A 20 6.96 -12.60 3.05
CA ARG A 20 7.23 -11.25 3.56
C ARG A 20 8.51 -10.70 2.96
N GLY A 21 8.40 -9.58 2.24
CA GLY A 21 9.53 -8.75 1.89
C GLY A 21 10.06 -7.93 3.06
N PRO A 22 11.21 -7.26 2.88
CA PRO A 22 11.76 -6.35 3.88
C PRO A 22 10.83 -5.15 4.09
N ALA A 23 10.65 -4.76 5.35
CA ALA A 23 9.92 -3.54 5.68
C ALA A 23 10.76 -2.30 5.35
N PHE A 24 10.11 -1.21 4.95
CA PHE A 24 10.76 0.08 4.71
C PHE A 24 9.81 1.23 5.07
N ASN A 25 10.37 2.41 5.31
CA ASN A 25 9.60 3.63 5.50
C ASN A 25 9.36 4.28 4.14
N LEU A 26 8.12 4.68 3.86
CA LEU A 26 7.77 5.57 2.77
C LEU A 26 7.52 6.95 3.37
N THR A 27 8.38 7.91 3.05
CA THR A 27 8.28 9.28 3.57
C THR A 27 7.50 10.19 2.63
N VAL A 28 7.05 11.34 3.13
CA VAL A 28 6.36 12.35 2.30
C VAL A 28 7.25 12.77 1.14
N ALA A 29 6.68 12.87 -0.06
CA ALA A 29 7.39 13.14 -1.31
C ALA A 29 8.36 12.04 -1.79
N GLU A 30 8.43 10.90 -1.10
CA GLU A 30 9.06 9.69 -1.64
C GLU A 30 8.06 8.91 -2.50
N VAL A 31 8.58 8.33 -3.59
CA VAL A 31 7.81 7.50 -4.51
C VAL A 31 8.48 6.15 -4.60
N ARG A 32 7.69 5.08 -4.48
CA ARG A 32 8.17 3.70 -4.66
C ARG A 32 7.37 3.00 -5.75
N ILE A 33 8.07 2.16 -6.49
CA ILE A 33 7.58 1.53 -7.73
C ILE A 33 7.72 0.01 -7.60
N TRP A 34 6.66 -0.72 -7.93
CA TRP A 34 6.65 -2.18 -8.00
C TRP A 34 6.17 -2.69 -9.35
N THR A 35 6.78 -3.77 -9.81
CA THR A 35 6.22 -4.60 -10.88
C THR A 35 5.34 -5.67 -10.24
N VAL A 36 4.04 -5.63 -10.52
CA VAL A 36 3.05 -6.58 -9.98
C VAL A 36 2.96 -7.74 -10.99
N GLN A 37 3.61 -8.85 -10.69
CA GLN A 37 3.59 -10.08 -11.52
C GLN A 37 2.67 -11.17 -10.94
N ALA A 38 2.40 -11.08 -9.65
CA ALA A 38 1.44 -11.88 -8.90
C ALA A 38 0.74 -10.95 -7.89
N ASP A 39 -0.16 -11.49 -7.07
CA ASP A 39 -0.85 -10.71 -6.04
C ASP A 39 0.16 -10.09 -5.06
N LEU A 40 0.09 -8.76 -4.95
CA LEU A 40 0.89 -7.98 -4.01
C LEU A 40 0.00 -7.49 -2.89
N VAL A 41 0.31 -7.87 -1.65
CA VAL A 41 -0.35 -7.35 -0.45
C VAL A 41 0.61 -6.46 0.32
N ILE A 42 0.27 -5.19 0.44
CA ILE A 42 1.07 -4.19 1.12
C ILE A 42 0.49 -4.01 2.52
N ARG A 43 1.18 -4.50 3.53
CA ARG A 43 0.80 -4.27 4.94
C ARG A 43 1.46 -3.01 5.44
N THR A 44 0.69 -2.18 6.12
CA THR A 44 1.19 -0.92 6.67
C THR A 44 0.75 -0.76 8.12
N THR A 45 1.54 -0.04 8.91
CA THR A 45 1.17 0.32 10.28
C THR A 45 0.19 1.51 10.35
N ALA A 46 0.08 2.28 9.26
CA ALA A 46 -0.87 3.37 9.06
C ALA A 46 -1.17 3.53 7.55
N ILE A 47 -2.43 3.66 7.13
CA ILE A 47 -2.79 3.98 5.74
C ILE A 47 -3.12 5.46 5.61
N GLU A 48 -2.10 6.27 5.33
CA GLU A 48 -2.26 7.64 4.82
C GLU A 48 -1.66 7.75 3.41
N LEU A 49 -2.15 6.93 2.47
CA LEU A 49 -1.74 6.96 1.06
C LEU A 49 -2.63 7.93 0.28
N LEU A 50 -2.03 8.97 -0.28
CA LEU A 50 -2.77 10.03 -0.99
C LEU A 50 -3.27 9.54 -2.35
N ARG A 51 -2.42 8.80 -3.06
CA ARG A 51 -2.64 8.36 -4.43
C ARG A 51 -1.72 7.20 -4.78
N GLY A 52 -2.22 6.28 -5.59
CA GLY A 52 -1.42 5.33 -6.34
C GLY A 52 -1.58 5.52 -7.85
N ASP A 53 -0.68 4.91 -8.62
CA ASP A 53 -0.86 4.71 -10.06
C ASP A 53 -0.60 3.23 -10.38
N LEU A 54 -1.51 2.60 -11.12
CA LEU A 54 -1.35 1.24 -11.62
C LEU A 54 -1.43 1.24 -13.14
N ASN A 55 -0.29 1.04 -13.79
CA ASN A 55 -0.16 1.05 -15.25
C ASN A 55 -0.72 2.34 -15.89
N GLY A 56 -0.52 3.51 -15.28
CA GLY A 56 -1.03 4.79 -15.77
C GLY A 56 -2.45 5.13 -15.34
N ILE A 57 -3.10 4.25 -14.56
CA ILE A 57 -4.42 4.51 -13.97
C ILE A 57 -4.23 5.06 -12.56
N THR A 58 -4.66 6.30 -12.36
CA THR A 58 -4.67 6.93 -11.03
C THR A 58 -5.69 6.24 -10.11
N ILE A 59 -5.25 5.91 -8.91
CA ILE A 59 -6.04 5.25 -7.86
C ILE A 59 -6.06 6.12 -6.61
N ASN A 60 -7.25 6.32 -6.02
CA ASN A 60 -7.39 6.99 -4.73
C ASN A 60 -7.55 5.92 -3.64
N LEU A 61 -6.58 5.84 -2.73
CA LEU A 61 -6.51 4.78 -1.73
C LEU A 61 -7.26 5.12 -0.42
N GLY A 62 -7.77 6.36 -0.30
CA GLY A 62 -8.47 6.83 0.91
C GLY A 62 -7.53 7.09 2.09
N GLN A 63 -8.06 7.73 3.14
CA GLN A 63 -7.35 7.93 4.41
C GLN A 63 -7.99 7.02 5.45
N ALA A 64 -7.20 6.12 6.05
CA ALA A 64 -7.68 5.28 7.14
C ALA A 64 -6.59 5.08 8.19
N ARG A 65 -6.88 5.49 9.42
CA ARG A 65 -5.94 5.42 10.54
C ARG A 65 -6.01 4.05 11.22
N GLY A 66 -4.89 3.32 11.23
CA GLY A 66 -4.76 1.99 11.82
C GLY A 66 -3.94 1.03 10.95
N ILE A 67 -3.79 -0.23 11.40
CA ILE A 67 -3.12 -1.28 10.60
C ILE A 67 -3.99 -1.54 9.38
N GLY A 68 -3.39 -1.58 8.19
CA GLY A 68 -4.14 -1.86 6.99
C GLY A 68 -3.37 -2.64 5.93
N ALA A 69 -4.12 -3.14 4.95
CA ALA A 69 -3.63 -3.89 3.81
C ALA A 69 -4.16 -3.26 2.52
N LEU A 70 -3.26 -3.08 1.54
CA LEU A 70 -3.62 -2.82 0.15
C LEU A 70 -3.28 -4.08 -0.66
N ARG A 71 -4.28 -4.74 -1.23
CA ARG A 71 -4.08 -5.84 -2.17
C ARG A 71 -4.16 -5.30 -3.59
N VAL A 72 -3.22 -5.71 -4.43
CA VAL A 72 -3.16 -5.36 -5.85
C VAL A 72 -2.92 -6.64 -6.64
N THR A 73 -3.80 -6.91 -7.61
CA THR A 73 -3.67 -8.08 -8.49
C THR A 73 -2.94 -7.71 -9.79
N PRO A 74 -2.39 -8.70 -10.52
CA PRO A 74 -1.86 -8.47 -11.85
C PRO A 74 -2.90 -7.96 -12.85
N SER A 75 -4.19 -8.28 -12.66
CA SER A 75 -5.31 -7.86 -13.51
C SER A 75 -5.71 -6.39 -13.33
N GLY A 76 -5.13 -5.69 -12.36
CA GLY A 76 -5.45 -4.28 -12.12
C GLY A 76 -6.53 -4.06 -11.06
N GLU A 77 -6.99 -5.12 -10.40
CA GLU A 77 -7.94 -5.01 -9.29
C GLU A 77 -7.21 -4.64 -8.01
N TYR A 78 -7.86 -3.81 -7.18
CA TYR A 78 -7.30 -3.39 -5.90
C TYR A 78 -8.35 -3.40 -4.80
N GLU A 79 -7.91 -3.72 -3.59
CA GLU A 79 -8.71 -3.72 -2.38
C GLU A 79 -7.94 -3.02 -1.27
N VAL A 80 -8.57 -2.03 -0.62
CA VAL A 80 -8.01 -1.34 0.55
C VAL A 80 -8.81 -1.73 1.77
N SER A 81 -8.13 -2.33 2.74
CA SER A 81 -8.71 -2.71 4.02
C SER A 81 -7.93 -2.04 5.14
N ALA A 82 -8.60 -1.28 6.00
CA ALA A 82 -8.00 -0.67 7.17
C ALA A 82 -8.78 -1.07 8.41
N TYR A 83 -8.05 -1.50 9.43
CA TYR A 83 -8.62 -1.84 10.72
C TYR A 83 -8.40 -0.66 11.64
N ALA A 84 -9.49 -0.05 12.12
CA ALA A 84 -9.40 0.89 13.22
C ALA A 84 -8.84 0.11 14.42
N THR A 85 -7.71 0.56 14.95
CA THR A 85 -7.26 0.08 16.25
C THR A 85 -8.20 0.69 17.27
N SER A 86 -9.23 -0.05 17.68
CA SER A 86 -10.00 0.33 18.87
C SER A 86 -9.03 0.28 20.04
N SER A 87 -8.54 1.44 20.48
CA SER A 87 -7.88 1.54 21.77
C SER A 87 -8.92 1.15 22.83
N PRO A 88 -8.61 0.25 23.78
CA PRO A 88 -9.39 0.18 25.01
C PRO A 88 -9.32 1.50 25.79
#